data_AF-A0A835LYF2-F1
#
_entry.id   AF-A0A835LYF2-F1
#
_cell.length_a   1.000
_cell.length_b   1.000
_cell.length_c   1.000
_cell.angle_alpha   90.00
_cell.angle_beta   90.00
_cell.angle_gamma   90.00
#
_symmetry.space_group_name_H-M   'P 1'
#
loop_
_entity.id
_entity.type
_entity.pdbx_description
1 polymer ?
#
loop_
_entity_poly.entity_id
_entity_poly.type
_entity_poly.pdbx_seq_one_letter_code
_entity_poly.pdbx_strand_id
1 'polypeptide(L)'
;MKKALKKFEEHYIWVIRNGKKIHLWKDRWARENSIREQLQPHNTLWRKLKDTLDKHICDTGWTFSNSMQQLITRLGIRIEELQEPLTHQQDKKLWKHTTSGQFTVKSACEAIRDRNVEPPWHKFLRSAKVHPRTSSIGWKILQKGLYMDDVLTSKKVALASWCYFCKKEAESFDHLFFNCSLTKRFWQLVTSWFCDNKEIKKVSDMMGVCKDRCTLVRDL
;
A
#
# COMPACT_ATOMS: atom_id res chain seq x y z
N MET A 1 -7.39 7.61 -4.89
CA MET A 1 -7.16 8.45 -3.69
C MET A 1 -7.81 7.88 -2.42
N LYS A 2 -9.13 7.59 -2.40
CA LYS A 2 -9.84 7.10 -1.19
C LYS A 2 -9.26 5.83 -0.53
N LYS A 3 -8.79 4.85 -1.31
CA LYS A 3 -8.17 3.62 -0.74
C LYS A 3 -6.84 3.89 -0.01
N ALA A 4 -6.03 4.80 -0.54
CA ALA A 4 -4.75 5.16 0.07
C ALA A 4 -4.99 5.90 1.40
N LEU A 5 -5.89 6.89 1.41
CA LEU A 5 -6.27 7.64 2.62
C LEU A 5 -6.75 6.72 3.74
N LYS A 6 -7.57 5.72 3.41
CA LYS A 6 -8.07 4.74 4.39
C LYS A 6 -6.93 3.96 5.07
N LYS A 7 -5.86 3.62 4.32
CA LYS A 7 -4.67 2.95 4.86
C LYS A 7 -3.87 3.86 5.81
N PHE A 8 -3.83 5.17 5.55
CA PHE A 8 -3.20 6.11 6.48
C PHE A 8 -3.99 6.27 7.78
N GLU A 9 -5.33 6.28 7.72
CA GLU A 9 -6.18 6.44 8.91
C GLU A 9 -5.94 5.37 9.98
N GLU A 10 -5.56 4.15 9.57
CA GLU A 10 -5.26 3.03 10.47
C GLU A 10 -3.99 3.26 11.33
N HIS A 11 -3.15 4.19 10.91
CA HIS A 11 -1.89 4.52 11.58
C HIS A 11 -1.99 5.75 12.50
N TYR A 12 -3.19 6.30 12.67
CA TYR A 12 -3.45 7.32 13.68
C TYR A 12 -4.03 6.71 14.96
N ILE A 13 -3.72 7.32 16.10
CA ILE A 13 -4.39 7.11 17.38
C ILE A 13 -5.15 8.37 17.77
N TRP A 14 -6.26 8.20 18.48
CA TRP A 14 -6.99 9.30 19.06
C TRP A 14 -6.42 9.68 20.42
N VAL A 15 -6.23 10.97 20.63
CA VAL A 15 -6.13 11.58 21.96
C VAL A 15 -7.49 12.17 22.25
N ILE A 16 -8.18 11.53 23.17
CA ILE A 16 -9.57 11.80 23.50
C ILE A 16 -9.61 13.02 24.41
N ARG A 17 -10.39 14.03 24.02
CA ARG A 17 -10.58 15.26 24.79
C ARG A 17 -12.06 15.48 25.01
N ASN A 18 -12.72 16.26 24.17
CA ASN A 18 -14.16 16.48 24.28
C ASN A 18 -15.02 15.38 23.63
N GLY A 19 -14.42 14.45 22.88
CA GLY A 19 -15.12 13.31 22.28
C GLY A 19 -16.09 13.64 21.15
N LYS A 20 -16.24 14.92 20.78
CA LYS A 20 -17.25 15.38 19.80
C LYS A 20 -16.94 14.91 18.39
N LYS A 21 -15.67 14.63 18.08
CA LYS A 21 -15.24 14.19 16.75
C LYS A 21 -15.03 12.67 16.66
N ILE A 22 -15.29 11.93 17.74
CA ILE A 22 -14.99 10.51 17.85
C ILE A 22 -16.28 9.72 17.95
N HIS A 23 -16.57 8.91 16.94
CA HIS A 23 -17.72 8.01 16.95
C HIS A 23 -17.43 6.78 17.80
N LEU A 24 -18.25 6.59 18.84
CA LEU A 24 -18.12 5.51 19.83
C LEU A 24 -17.94 4.13 19.18
N TRP A 25 -18.74 3.83 18.16
CA TRP A 25 -18.82 2.50 17.57
C TRP A 25 -17.88 2.29 16.38
N LYS A 26 -17.56 3.36 15.63
CA LYS A 26 -16.91 3.28 14.31
C LYS A 26 -15.44 3.60 14.36
N ASP A 27 -15.02 4.45 15.29
CA ASP A 27 -13.62 4.88 15.36
C ASP A 27 -12.80 3.96 16.27
N ARG A 28 -11.50 3.90 15.98
CA ARG A 28 -10.49 3.12 16.72
C ARG A 28 -9.90 3.98 17.84
N TRP A 29 -10.72 4.27 18.86
CA TRP A 29 -10.35 5.20 19.93
C TRP A 29 -9.73 4.53 21.16
N ALA A 30 -10.05 3.26 21.41
CA ALA A 30 -9.53 2.51 22.56
C ALA A 30 -8.50 1.42 22.20
N ARG A 31 -8.63 0.82 21.01
CA ARG A 31 -7.84 -0.33 20.56
C ARG A 31 -7.57 -0.25 19.06
N GLU A 32 -6.81 -1.22 18.53
CA GLU A 32 -6.51 -1.34 17.10
C GLU A 32 -7.76 -1.50 16.22
N ASN A 33 -8.79 -2.15 16.74
CA ASN A 33 -10.08 -2.34 16.09
C ASN A 33 -11.16 -1.54 16.81
N SER A 34 -12.09 -0.96 16.05
CA SER A 34 -13.30 -0.32 16.59
C SER A 34 -14.21 -1.34 17.27
N ILE A 35 -15.08 -0.88 18.19
CA ILE A 35 -16.06 -1.75 18.87
C ILE A 35 -16.91 -2.52 17.84
N ARG A 36 -17.30 -1.88 16.74
CA ARG A 36 -18.08 -2.51 15.67
C ARG A 36 -17.30 -3.60 14.93
N GLU A 37 -16.01 -3.40 14.66
CA GLU A 37 -15.16 -4.43 14.02
C GLU A 37 -15.00 -5.65 14.93
N GLN A 38 -14.91 -5.46 16.25
CA GLN A 38 -14.76 -6.54 17.22
C GLN A 38 -16.05 -7.36 17.40
N LEU A 39 -17.21 -6.71 17.38
CA LEU A 39 -18.50 -7.38 17.57
C LEU A 39 -19.03 -8.08 16.30
N GLN A 40 -18.43 -7.82 15.13
CA GLN A 40 -18.81 -8.36 13.82
C GLN A 40 -20.33 -8.56 13.61
N PRO A 41 -21.15 -7.51 13.80
CA PRO A 41 -22.59 -7.70 13.87
C PRO A 41 -23.19 -8.04 12.49
N HIS A 42 -24.07 -9.04 12.46
CA HIS A 42 -24.77 -9.48 11.25
C HIS A 42 -25.87 -8.52 10.76
N ASN A 43 -26.29 -7.54 11.57
CA ASN A 43 -27.41 -6.66 11.24
C ASN A 43 -26.99 -5.25 10.80
N THR A 44 -27.83 -4.59 10.01
CA THR A 44 -27.57 -3.24 9.48
C THR A 44 -27.91 -2.12 10.47
N LEU A 45 -28.49 -2.45 11.64
CA LEU A 45 -28.95 -1.47 12.64
C LEU A 45 -27.80 -0.61 13.17
N TRP A 46 -26.57 -1.12 13.20
CA TRP A 46 -25.36 -0.37 13.56
C TRP A 46 -25.07 0.85 12.68
N ARG A 47 -25.67 0.94 11.48
CA ARG A 47 -25.58 2.15 10.65
C ARG A 47 -26.31 3.34 11.28
N LYS A 48 -27.34 3.07 12.09
CA LYS A 48 -28.13 4.08 12.80
C LYS A 48 -27.44 4.58 14.06
N LEU A 49 -26.51 3.80 14.62
CA LEU A 49 -25.69 4.22 15.76
C LEU A 49 -24.70 5.30 15.30
N LYS A 50 -24.97 6.53 15.75
CA LYS A 50 -24.17 7.73 15.46
C LYS A 50 -23.59 8.37 16.71
N ASP A 51 -23.71 7.69 17.85
CA ASP A 51 -23.22 8.22 19.12
C ASP A 51 -21.73 8.52 19.07
N THR A 52 -21.41 9.67 19.63
CA THR A 52 -20.08 10.23 19.80
C THR A 52 -19.68 10.08 21.27
N LEU A 53 -18.37 10.13 21.54
CA LEU A 53 -17.86 9.94 22.89
C LEU A 53 -18.21 11.08 23.84
N ASP A 54 -18.53 12.27 23.34
CA ASP A 54 -18.94 13.42 24.15
C ASP A 54 -20.16 13.14 25.05
N LYS A 55 -21.03 12.20 24.67
CA LYS A 55 -22.17 11.75 25.49
C LYS A 55 -21.78 10.86 26.67
N HIS A 56 -20.54 10.37 26.69
CA HIS A 56 -20.01 9.41 27.66
C HIS A 56 -18.79 9.95 28.39
N ILE A 57 -18.63 11.28 28.36
CA ILE A 57 -17.50 11.99 28.94
C ILE A 57 -18.07 13.17 29.76
N CYS A 58 -17.48 13.41 30.92
CA CYS A 58 -17.68 14.61 31.71
C CYS A 58 -16.33 15.10 32.27
N ASP A 59 -16.33 16.25 32.95
CA ASP A 59 -15.11 16.84 33.53
C ASP A 59 -14.45 15.95 34.58
N THR A 60 -15.22 15.03 35.18
CA THR A 60 -14.75 14.08 36.20
C THR A 60 -14.43 12.69 35.63
N GLY A 61 -14.45 12.51 34.30
CA GLY A 61 -14.08 11.25 33.65
C GLY A 61 -15.17 10.62 32.77
N TRP A 62 -15.09 9.30 32.59
CA TRP A 62 -15.98 8.53 31.71
C TRP A 62 -17.32 8.20 32.37
N THR A 63 -18.43 8.42 31.65
CA THR A 63 -19.82 8.26 32.14
C THR A 63 -20.59 7.16 31.42
N PHE A 64 -19.91 6.05 31.11
CA PHE A 64 -20.57 4.88 30.52
C PHE A 64 -21.57 4.24 31.51
N SER A 65 -22.74 3.84 31.03
CA SER A 65 -23.71 3.07 31.82
C SER A 65 -23.15 1.67 32.17
N ASN A 66 -23.63 1.05 33.25
CA ASN A 66 -23.12 -0.26 33.70
C ASN A 66 -23.13 -1.32 32.59
N SER A 67 -24.20 -1.40 31.79
CA SER A 67 -24.28 -2.33 30.65
C SER A 67 -23.21 -2.05 29.60
N MET A 68 -22.92 -0.77 29.34
CA MET A 68 -21.89 -0.36 28.39
C MET A 68 -20.49 -0.63 28.92
N GLN A 69 -20.23 -0.38 30.21
CA GLN A 69 -18.97 -0.71 30.85
C GLN A 69 -18.69 -2.22 30.76
N GLN A 70 -19.66 -3.07 31.12
CA GLN A 70 -19.52 -4.53 31.00
C GLN A 70 -19.20 -4.97 29.56
N LEU A 71 -19.83 -4.36 28.56
CA LEU A 71 -19.54 -4.64 27.16
C LEU A 71 -18.11 -4.22 26.79
N ILE A 72 -17.71 -2.99 27.13
CA ILE A 72 -16.38 -2.43 26.86
C ILE A 72 -15.28 -3.27 27.55
N THR A 73 -15.49 -3.68 28.79
CA THR A 73 -14.59 -4.56 29.54
C THR A 73 -14.48 -5.95 28.91
N ARG A 74 -15.60 -6.55 28.45
CA ARG A 74 -15.58 -7.85 27.72
C ARG A 74 -14.79 -7.76 26.40
N LEU A 75 -14.78 -6.60 25.77
CA LEU A 75 -13.97 -6.30 24.58
C LEU A 75 -12.49 -6.00 24.91
N GLY A 76 -12.13 -6.06 26.19
CA GLY A 76 -10.77 -5.85 26.70
C GLY A 76 -10.38 -4.38 26.80
N ILE A 77 -11.31 -3.45 26.66
CA ILE A 77 -11.05 -2.02 26.90
C ILE A 77 -11.18 -1.79 28.40
N ARG A 78 -10.09 -1.39 29.05
CA ARG A 78 -10.06 -1.03 30.47
C ARG A 78 -10.19 0.47 30.58
N ILE A 79 -11.33 0.94 31.09
CA ILE A 79 -11.66 2.36 31.15
C ILE A 79 -10.67 3.11 32.07
N GLU A 80 -10.16 2.41 33.09
CA GLU A 80 -9.21 2.89 34.08
C GLU A 80 -7.83 3.16 33.49
N GLU A 81 -7.47 2.49 32.39
CA GLU A 81 -6.20 2.69 31.66
C GLU A 81 -6.31 3.78 30.59
N LEU A 82 -7.51 4.29 30.32
CA LEU A 82 -7.71 5.36 29.35
C LEU A 82 -7.31 6.70 29.95
N GLN A 83 -6.78 7.58 29.09
CA GLN A 83 -6.55 8.97 29.48
C GLN A 83 -7.86 9.63 29.93
N GLU A 84 -7.78 10.38 31.03
CA GLU A 84 -8.90 11.20 31.48
C GLU A 84 -9.26 12.23 30.40
N PRO A 85 -10.54 12.29 29.99
CA PRO A 85 -10.98 13.27 29.01
C PRO A 85 -10.83 14.70 29.54
N LEU A 86 -10.46 15.63 28.64
CA LEU A 86 -10.50 17.07 28.92
C LEU A 86 -11.52 17.72 28.00
N THR A 87 -12.74 17.91 28.51
CA THR A 87 -13.91 18.44 27.78
C THR A 87 -13.69 19.83 27.16
N HIS A 88 -12.83 20.64 27.77
CA HIS A 88 -12.48 21.98 27.27
C HIS A 88 -11.49 21.96 26.09
N GLN A 89 -10.88 20.82 25.77
CA GLN A 89 -9.93 20.68 24.66
C GLN A 89 -10.56 19.95 23.47
N GLN A 90 -10.04 20.21 22.26
CA GLN A 90 -10.46 19.46 21.08
C GLN A 90 -9.71 18.14 20.96
N ASP A 91 -10.40 17.11 20.46
CA ASP A 91 -9.81 15.82 20.12
C ASP A 91 -8.64 15.98 19.14
N LYS A 92 -7.57 15.19 19.33
CA LYS A 92 -6.39 15.21 18.46
C LYS A 92 -6.13 13.81 17.90
N LYS A 93 -5.54 13.76 16.71
CA LYS A 93 -4.97 12.52 16.16
C LYS A 93 -3.45 12.59 16.24
N LEU A 94 -2.83 11.54 16.79
CA LEU A 94 -1.38 11.38 16.78
C LEU A 94 -0.97 10.28 15.81
N TRP A 95 0.18 10.47 15.19
CA TRP A 95 0.79 9.50 14.28
C TRP A 95 1.59 8.45 15.08
N LYS A 96 1.26 7.16 14.91
CA LYS A 96 1.84 6.05 15.69
C LYS A 96 3.36 5.89 15.53
N HIS A 97 3.91 6.30 14.39
CA HIS A 97 5.30 5.98 14.01
C HIS A 97 6.30 7.10 14.30
N THR A 98 5.96 8.00 15.21
CA THR A 98 6.83 9.09 15.67
C THR A 98 6.62 9.33 17.16
N THR A 99 7.71 9.51 17.91
CA THR A 99 7.64 9.82 19.35
C THR A 99 6.95 11.15 19.65
N SER A 100 7.05 12.14 18.75
CA SER A 100 6.31 13.41 18.86
C SER A 100 4.82 13.28 18.51
N GLY A 101 4.40 12.15 17.95
CA GLY A 101 3.05 11.97 17.41
C GLY A 101 2.75 12.81 16.16
N GLN A 102 3.75 13.50 15.58
CA GLN A 102 3.57 14.31 14.39
C GLN A 102 3.70 13.49 13.11
N PHE A 103 2.82 13.76 12.16
CA PHE A 103 2.91 13.15 10.84
C PHE A 103 4.14 13.65 10.07
N THR A 104 4.90 12.73 9.49
CA THR A 104 5.92 13.05 8.49
C THR A 104 5.76 12.15 7.27
N VAL A 105 6.06 12.67 6.08
CA VAL A 105 6.01 11.86 4.85
C VAL A 105 6.93 10.65 4.96
N LYS A 106 8.12 10.81 5.58
CA LYS A 106 9.09 9.74 5.77
C LYS A 106 8.51 8.59 6.60
N SER A 107 8.04 8.87 7.82
CA SER A 107 7.50 7.83 8.70
C SER A 107 6.24 7.18 8.13
N ALA A 108 5.46 7.93 7.34
CA ALA A 108 4.29 7.41 6.68
C ALA A 108 4.60 6.50 5.48
N CYS A 109 5.61 6.85 4.68
CA CYS A 109 6.14 5.96 3.66
C CYS A 109 6.70 4.68 4.28
N GLU A 110 7.44 4.76 5.38
CA GLU A 110 7.99 3.59 6.08
C GLU A 110 6.90 2.67 6.65
N ALA A 111 5.82 3.23 7.20
CA ALA A 111 4.70 2.47 7.74
C ALA A 111 3.88 1.72 6.68
N ILE A 112 3.75 2.31 5.48
CA ILE A 112 2.89 1.78 4.41
C ILE A 112 3.66 0.93 3.41
N ARG A 113 4.95 1.19 3.24
CA ARG A 113 5.82 0.49 2.30
C ARG A 113 5.89 -0.96 2.72
N ASP A 114 5.47 -1.82 1.80
CA ASP A 114 5.70 -3.24 1.91
C ASP A 114 7.21 -3.50 1.74
N ARG A 115 7.86 -4.07 2.75
CA ARG A 115 9.28 -4.45 2.69
C ARG A 115 9.39 -5.78 1.94
N ASN A 116 8.96 -5.78 0.69
CA ASN A 116 9.18 -6.92 -0.20
C ASN A 116 10.68 -7.13 -0.41
N VAL A 117 11.06 -8.39 -0.63
CA VAL A 117 12.41 -8.77 -1.07
C VAL A 117 12.75 -7.93 -2.29
N GLU A 118 13.88 -7.22 -2.23
CA GLU A 118 14.32 -6.39 -3.35
C GLU A 118 14.49 -7.29 -4.59
N PRO A 119 13.79 -6.99 -5.69
CA PRO A 119 13.84 -7.85 -6.85
C PRO A 119 15.25 -7.82 -7.46
N PRO A 120 15.73 -8.90 -8.09
CA PRO A 120 17.11 -9.00 -8.58
C PRO A 120 17.56 -7.86 -9.49
N TRP A 121 16.62 -7.25 -10.23
CA TRP A 121 16.87 -6.13 -11.13
C TRP A 121 17.06 -4.77 -10.43
N HIS A 122 16.74 -4.65 -9.14
CA HIS A 122 16.77 -3.37 -8.42
C HIS A 122 18.18 -2.81 -8.30
N LYS A 123 19.16 -3.67 -7.96
CA LYS A 123 20.57 -3.28 -7.91
C LYS A 123 21.08 -2.81 -9.28
N PHE A 124 20.65 -3.49 -10.36
CA PHE A 124 21.02 -3.10 -11.73
C PHE A 124 20.57 -1.69 -12.05
N LEU A 125 19.30 -1.37 -11.79
CA LEU A 125 18.75 -0.04 -12.05
C LEU A 125 19.38 1.04 -11.17
N ARG A 126 19.89 0.69 -9.97
CA ARG A 126 20.55 1.64 -9.07
C ARG A 126 22.06 1.76 -9.29
N SER A 127 22.63 1.00 -10.22
CA SER A 127 24.07 1.06 -10.52
C SER A 127 24.44 2.46 -11.00
N ALA A 128 25.53 3.03 -10.47
CA ALA A 128 26.05 4.33 -10.88
C ALA A 128 26.41 4.39 -12.38
N LYS A 129 26.63 3.22 -12.99
CA LYS A 129 26.94 3.08 -14.41
C LYS A 129 25.69 3.17 -15.31
N VAL A 130 24.48 3.16 -14.76
CA VAL A 130 23.21 3.29 -15.50
C VAL A 130 22.69 4.72 -15.39
N HIS A 131 22.47 5.38 -16.54
CA HIS A 131 21.96 6.76 -16.55
C HIS A 131 20.59 6.87 -15.83
N PRO A 132 20.36 7.91 -14.99
CA PRO A 132 19.13 8.04 -14.19
C PRO A 132 17.82 7.97 -15.00
N ARG A 133 17.83 8.50 -16.24
CA ARG A 133 16.69 8.40 -17.16
C ARG A 133 16.38 6.95 -17.52
N THR A 134 17.42 6.16 -17.84
CA THR A 134 17.29 4.73 -18.19
C THR A 134 16.84 3.92 -16.99
N SER A 135 17.41 4.21 -15.80
CA SER A 135 16.97 3.61 -14.53
C SER A 135 15.49 3.87 -14.25
N SER A 136 15.03 5.10 -14.43
CA SER A 136 13.64 5.51 -14.21
C SER A 136 12.67 4.83 -15.19
N ILE A 137 13.06 4.74 -16.48
CA ILE A 137 12.25 4.07 -17.50
C ILE A 137 12.22 2.56 -17.23
N GLY A 138 13.36 1.94 -16.96
CA GLY A 138 13.47 0.53 -16.60
C GLY A 138 12.63 0.18 -15.38
N TRP A 139 12.67 1.02 -14.34
CA TRP A 139 11.84 0.83 -13.15
C TRP A 139 10.35 0.87 -13.47
N LYS A 140 9.90 1.82 -14.30
CA LYS A 140 8.49 1.89 -14.75
C LYS A 140 8.08 0.65 -15.55
N ILE A 141 8.95 0.18 -16.45
CA ILE A 141 8.74 -1.05 -17.23
C ILE A 141 8.57 -2.24 -16.27
N LEU A 142 9.55 -2.47 -15.39
CA LEU A 142 9.59 -3.64 -14.51
C LEU A 142 8.48 -3.66 -13.46
N GLN A 143 7.95 -2.50 -13.08
CA GLN A 143 6.77 -2.38 -12.23
C GLN A 143 5.44 -2.52 -13.00
N LYS A 144 5.47 -2.87 -14.28
CA LYS A 144 4.30 -2.89 -15.18
C LYS A 144 3.54 -1.55 -15.15
N GLY A 145 4.28 -0.45 -14.97
CA GLY A 145 3.75 0.90 -14.80
C GLY A 145 3.62 1.69 -16.10
N LEU A 146 3.95 1.08 -17.25
CA LEU A 146 3.65 1.67 -18.55
C LEU A 146 2.14 1.56 -18.84
N TYR A 147 1.60 2.57 -19.51
CA TYR A 147 0.21 2.58 -19.97
C TYR A 147 0.06 1.63 -21.17
N MET A 148 0.10 0.34 -20.90
CA MET A 148 -0.26 -0.68 -21.86
C MET A 148 -1.75 -0.95 -21.81
N ASP A 149 -2.29 -1.52 -22.88
CA ASP A 149 -3.73 -1.79 -22.99
C ASP A 149 -4.25 -2.67 -21.86
N ASP A 150 -3.44 -3.60 -21.33
CA ASP A 150 -3.77 -4.40 -20.15
C ASP A 150 -4.04 -3.53 -18.90
N VAL A 151 -3.19 -2.52 -18.65
CA VAL A 151 -3.35 -1.53 -17.58
C VAL A 151 -4.57 -0.63 -17.83
N LEU A 152 -4.82 -0.22 -19.07
CA LEU A 152 -5.97 0.62 -19.43
C LEU A 152 -7.30 -0.14 -19.32
N THR A 153 -7.31 -1.41 -19.75
CA THR A 153 -8.45 -2.33 -19.60
C THR A 153 -8.75 -2.60 -18.13
N SER A 154 -7.72 -2.77 -17.29
CA SER A 154 -7.90 -2.89 -15.82
C SER A 154 -8.55 -1.65 -15.19
N LYS A 155 -8.42 -0.49 -15.85
CA LYS A 155 -9.05 0.78 -15.48
C LYS A 155 -10.40 1.02 -16.17
N LYS A 156 -10.97 -0.01 -16.80
CA LYS A 156 -12.27 0.02 -17.52
C LYS A 156 -12.30 0.97 -18.71
N VAL A 157 -11.15 1.22 -19.34
CA VAL A 157 -11.08 1.92 -20.63
C VAL A 157 -11.23 0.88 -21.73
N ALA A 158 -12.26 1.01 -22.57
CA ALA A 158 -12.46 0.10 -23.70
C ALA A 158 -11.51 0.48 -24.85
N LEU A 159 -10.60 -0.41 -25.20
CA LEU A 159 -9.66 -0.25 -26.32
C LEU A 159 -9.67 -1.53 -27.16
N ALA A 160 -9.58 -1.37 -28.48
CA ALA A 160 -9.26 -2.48 -29.37
C ALA A 160 -7.79 -2.83 -29.18
N SER A 161 -7.50 -3.77 -28.28
CA SER A 161 -6.12 -4.09 -27.93
C SER A 161 -5.48 -4.99 -28.96
N TRP A 162 -4.54 -4.45 -29.74
CA TRP A 162 -3.67 -5.19 -30.65
C TRP A 162 -2.23 -4.69 -30.49
N CYS A 163 -1.29 -5.62 -30.37
CA CYS A 163 0.13 -5.30 -30.29
C CYS A 163 0.58 -4.53 -31.54
N TYR A 164 1.10 -3.32 -31.34
CA TYR A 164 1.56 -2.46 -32.44
C TYR A 164 2.63 -3.12 -33.33
N PHE A 165 3.48 -3.96 -32.75
CA PHE A 165 4.58 -4.61 -33.45
C PHE A 165 4.14 -5.79 -34.31
N CYS A 166 3.39 -6.75 -33.74
CA CYS A 166 3.04 -7.98 -34.45
C CYS A 166 1.68 -7.90 -35.15
N LYS A 167 0.79 -7.01 -34.68
CA LYS A 167 -0.61 -6.87 -35.13
C LYS A 167 -1.42 -8.17 -35.12
N LYS A 168 -1.05 -9.13 -34.28
CA LYS A 168 -1.63 -10.49 -34.23
C LYS A 168 -2.27 -10.85 -32.88
N GLU A 169 -1.68 -10.39 -31.79
CA GLU A 169 -2.14 -10.67 -30.43
C GLU A 169 -2.44 -9.38 -29.69
N ALA A 170 -3.20 -9.45 -28.60
CA ALA A 170 -3.47 -8.32 -27.73
C ALA A 170 -2.19 -7.78 -27.09
N GLU A 171 -2.12 -6.46 -26.89
CA GLU A 171 -0.98 -5.84 -26.24
C GLU A 171 -1.00 -6.14 -24.74
N SER A 172 0.07 -6.75 -24.25
CA SER A 172 0.31 -6.98 -22.83
C SER A 172 1.80 -6.84 -22.55
N PHE A 173 2.15 -6.60 -21.30
CA PHE A 173 3.57 -6.51 -20.90
C PHE A 173 4.38 -7.73 -21.36
N ASP A 174 3.89 -8.92 -21.05
CA ASP A 174 4.61 -10.16 -21.34
C ASP A 174 4.67 -10.42 -22.86
N HIS A 175 3.62 -10.07 -23.61
CA HIS A 175 3.66 -10.13 -25.07
C HIS A 175 4.65 -9.12 -25.65
N LEU A 176 4.53 -7.84 -25.32
CA LEU A 176 5.35 -6.77 -25.90
C LEU A 176 6.84 -7.00 -25.65
N PHE A 177 7.21 -7.43 -24.44
CA PHE A 177 8.62 -7.58 -24.05
C PHE A 177 9.21 -8.97 -24.28
N PHE A 178 8.41 -10.04 -24.38
CA PHE A 178 8.95 -11.41 -24.47
C PHE A 178 8.32 -12.28 -25.57
N ASN A 179 7.01 -12.20 -25.79
CA ASN A 179 6.35 -13.14 -26.73
C ASN A 179 6.17 -12.60 -28.14
N CYS A 180 6.20 -11.29 -28.35
CA CYS A 180 6.04 -10.66 -29.65
C CYS A 180 7.12 -11.14 -30.62
N SER A 181 6.72 -11.48 -31.85
CA SER A 181 7.65 -11.99 -32.87
C SER A 181 8.81 -11.04 -33.17
N LEU A 182 8.57 -9.73 -33.11
CA LEU A 182 9.63 -8.72 -33.30
C LEU A 182 10.59 -8.73 -32.10
N THR A 183 10.05 -8.72 -30.89
CA THR A 183 10.85 -8.67 -29.66
C THR A 183 11.64 -9.96 -29.44
N LYS A 184 11.10 -11.12 -29.82
CA LYS A 184 11.85 -12.39 -29.83
C LYS A 184 13.09 -12.32 -30.71
N ARG A 185 12.96 -11.78 -31.93
CA ARG A 185 14.11 -11.58 -32.84
C ARG A 185 15.13 -10.61 -32.26
N PHE A 186 14.66 -9.53 -31.63
CA PHE A 186 15.53 -8.59 -30.92
C PHE A 186 16.33 -9.31 -29.81
N TRP A 187 15.67 -10.10 -28.97
CA TRP A 187 16.36 -10.86 -27.91
C TRP A 187 17.34 -11.87 -28.48
N GLN A 188 16.99 -12.59 -29.55
CA GLN A 188 17.91 -13.52 -30.22
C GLN A 188 19.19 -12.80 -30.70
N LEU A 189 19.05 -11.60 -31.27
CA LEU A 189 20.19 -10.78 -31.66
C LEU A 189 21.03 -10.38 -30.44
N VAL A 190 20.40 -9.87 -29.38
CA VAL A 190 21.10 -9.44 -28.16
C VAL A 190 21.81 -10.62 -27.48
N THR A 191 21.16 -11.78 -27.33
CA THR A 191 21.77 -12.95 -26.70
C THR A 191 22.91 -13.52 -27.54
N SER A 192 22.83 -13.40 -28.87
CA SER A 192 23.92 -13.79 -29.77
C SER A 192 25.22 -13.00 -29.52
N TRP A 193 25.14 -11.72 -29.14
CA TRP A 193 26.31 -10.92 -28.76
C TRP A 193 27.04 -11.47 -27.53
N PHE A 194 26.32 -12.20 -26.68
CA PHE A 194 26.86 -12.83 -25.49
C PHE A 194 27.21 -14.31 -25.72
N CYS A 195 27.12 -14.84 -26.95
CA CYS A 195 27.23 -16.26 -27.25
C CYS A 195 26.29 -17.11 -26.36
N ASP A 196 25.06 -16.64 -26.16
CA ASP A 196 24.00 -17.35 -25.46
C ASP A 196 22.78 -17.49 -26.38
N ASN A 197 22.20 -18.68 -26.45
CA ASN A 197 21.01 -18.97 -27.27
C ASN A 197 19.76 -19.16 -26.40
N LYS A 198 19.81 -18.80 -25.12
CA LYS A 198 18.64 -18.88 -24.22
C LYS A 198 17.53 -17.94 -24.69
N GLU A 199 16.33 -18.51 -24.79
CA GLU A 199 15.11 -17.73 -25.03
C GLU A 199 14.77 -16.91 -23.77
N ILE A 200 14.63 -15.58 -23.94
CA ILE A 200 14.26 -14.66 -22.86
C ILE A 200 12.74 -14.62 -22.73
N LYS A 201 12.20 -15.21 -21.65
CA LYS A 201 10.74 -15.26 -21.39
C LYS A 201 10.30 -14.35 -20.26
N LYS A 202 11.24 -13.94 -19.42
CA LYS A 202 11.01 -13.06 -18.26
C LYS A 202 12.25 -12.25 -17.95
N VAL A 203 12.06 -11.22 -17.13
CA VAL A 203 13.11 -10.31 -16.67
C VAL A 203 14.30 -11.04 -16.02
N SER A 204 14.04 -12.12 -15.27
CA SER A 204 15.13 -12.88 -14.63
C SER A 204 16.06 -13.54 -15.65
N ASP A 205 15.55 -13.91 -16.82
CA ASP A 205 16.34 -14.57 -17.86
C ASP A 205 17.33 -13.56 -18.47
N MET A 206 16.89 -12.32 -18.67
CA MET A 206 17.74 -11.19 -19.10
C MET A 206 18.91 -10.97 -18.13
N MET A 207 18.61 -10.95 -16.82
CA MET A 207 19.64 -10.80 -15.79
C MET A 207 20.62 -11.98 -15.79
N GLY A 208 20.14 -13.20 -16.05
CA GLY A 208 20.96 -14.41 -16.13
C GLY A 208 21.95 -14.41 -17.29
N VAL A 209 21.55 -13.95 -18.48
CA VAL A 209 22.46 -13.89 -19.65
C VAL A 209 23.62 -12.91 -19.43
N CYS A 210 23.37 -11.82 -18.70
CA CYS A 210 24.36 -10.77 -18.48
C CYS A 210 25.30 -11.04 -17.28
N LYS A 211 24.93 -11.93 -16.36
CA LYS A 211 25.57 -12.07 -15.03
C LYS A 211 27.08 -12.35 -15.10
N ASP A 212 27.51 -13.21 -16.01
CA ASP A 212 28.92 -13.62 -16.08
C ASP A 212 29.72 -12.89 -17.16
N ARG A 213 29.04 -12.13 -18.03
CA ARG A 213 29.58 -11.59 -19.29
C ARG A 213 29.51 -10.07 -19.42
N CYS A 214 28.91 -9.38 -18.45
CA CYS A 214 28.81 -7.93 -18.42
C CYS A 214 29.27 -7.39 -17.05
N THR A 215 30.28 -6.51 -17.03
CA THR A 215 30.82 -5.89 -15.79
C THR A 215 29.80 -5.03 -15.05
N LEU A 216 28.69 -4.67 -15.68
CA LEU A 216 27.55 -4.00 -15.04
C LEU A 216 26.68 -4.94 -14.20
N VAL A 217 26.68 -6.24 -14.53
CA VAL A 217 25.80 -7.25 -13.93
C VAL A 217 26.57 -8.23 -13.05
N ARG A 218 27.87 -8.41 -13.30
CA ARG A 218 28.77 -9.24 -12.48
C ARG A 218 28.88 -8.76 -11.02
N ASP A 219 28.74 -7.45 -10.79
CA ASP A 219 28.85 -6.82 -9.46
C ASP A 219 27.50 -6.72 -8.70
N LEU A 220 26.43 -7.36 -9.20
CA LEU A 220 25.06 -7.29 -8.64
C LEU A 220 24.67 -8.55 -7.87
#